data_AF-A0A8H6X836-F1
#
_entry.id   AF-A0A8H6X836-F1
#
_cell.length_a   1.000
_cell.length_b   1.000
_cell.length_c   1.000
_cell.angle_alpha   90.00
_cell.angle_beta   90.00
_cell.angle_gamma   90.00
#
_symmetry.space_group_name_H-M   'P 1'
#
loop_
_entity.id
_entity.type
_entity.pdbx_description
1 polymer ?
#
loop_
_entity_poly.entity_id
_entity_poly.type
_entity_poly.pdbx_seq_one_letter_code
_entity_poly.pdbx_strand_id
1 'polypeptide(L)'
;MTNATELLNPFTPLAFLSLALASQIEVSRYLFAATLGAYVWDIGLNLGNDYVLLFEHRVRFPTIVYFMSRAFTLAYIISCFVLQVAPVKNCNALAVGLDICLVLSQTTTAMLFFIRVTAVWHPSRTAYVVFLVLWLAVPSAGITAPLGIRAAHIGPTTRCTFTDIGANTEAAAIMPLINDTAVFLAINYRILAHTIVADSSMARLRVFLDGKGLSTLSQALLRSGQHFYL
;
A
#
# COMPACT_ATOMS: atom_id res chain seq x y z
N MET A 1 25.23 6.18 -29.84
CA MET A 1 25.52 4.76 -29.59
C MET A 1 27.00 4.67 -29.27
N THR A 2 27.35 4.75 -27.99
CA THR A 2 28.74 4.63 -27.53
C THR A 2 29.13 3.16 -27.56
N ASN A 3 30.22 2.86 -28.28
CA ASN A 3 30.77 1.51 -28.40
C ASN A 3 31.04 0.93 -27.00
N ALA A 4 30.57 -0.29 -26.75
CA ALA A 4 30.70 -1.00 -25.48
C ALA A 4 32.17 -1.29 -25.06
N THR A 5 33.16 -0.88 -25.85
CA THR A 5 34.59 -1.14 -25.66
C THR A 5 35.34 -0.09 -24.84
N GLU A 6 34.72 1.04 -24.45
CA GLU A 6 35.37 2.09 -23.63
C GLU A 6 34.96 2.12 -22.14
N LEU A 7 34.08 1.22 -21.70
CA LEU A 7 33.66 1.16 -20.30
C LEU A 7 34.67 0.37 -19.47
N LEU A 8 35.28 1.04 -18.48
CA LEU A 8 36.27 0.48 -17.55
C LEU A 8 35.74 -0.73 -16.75
N ASN A 9 34.42 -0.95 -16.70
CA ASN A 9 33.78 -2.12 -16.10
C ASN A 9 32.45 -2.49 -16.80
N PRO A 10 32.49 -3.34 -17.85
CA PRO A 10 31.32 -3.67 -18.66
C PRO A 10 30.29 -4.57 -17.93
N PHE A 11 30.61 -5.06 -16.74
CA PHE A 11 29.70 -5.88 -15.92
C PHE A 11 28.98 -5.08 -14.84
N THR A 12 29.30 -3.80 -14.67
CA THR A 12 28.62 -2.93 -13.71
C THR A 12 27.37 -2.31 -14.35
N PRO A 13 26.15 -2.70 -13.92
CA PRO A 13 24.92 -2.24 -14.57
C PRO A 13 24.73 -0.73 -14.49
N LEU A 14 25.16 -0.11 -13.37
CA LEU A 14 25.07 1.34 -13.16
C LEU A 14 25.96 2.15 -14.12
N ALA A 15 27.01 1.54 -14.69
CA ALA A 15 27.92 2.22 -15.60
C ALA A 15 27.30 2.51 -16.98
N PHE A 16 26.18 1.86 -17.31
CA PHE A 16 25.41 2.09 -18.54
C PHE A 16 24.29 3.13 -18.38
N LEU A 17 24.09 3.66 -17.18
CA LEU A 17 23.02 4.60 -16.85
C LEU A 17 23.58 6.02 -16.67
N SER A 18 22.72 7.04 -16.81
CA SER A 18 23.09 8.40 -16.43
C SER A 18 23.33 8.48 -14.92
N LEU A 19 24.21 9.38 -14.47
CA LEU A 19 24.56 9.52 -13.05
C LEU A 19 23.32 9.75 -12.15
N ALA A 20 22.34 10.51 -12.66
CA ALA A 20 21.08 10.76 -11.95
C ALA A 20 20.21 9.50 -11.83
N LEU A 21 20.13 8.68 -12.88
CA LEU A 21 19.34 7.45 -12.86
C LEU A 21 20.02 6.36 -12.02
N ALA A 22 21.35 6.30 -12.06
CA ALA A 22 22.15 5.38 -11.26
C ALA A 22 21.96 5.64 -9.75
N SER A 23 22.00 6.91 -9.32
CA SER A 23 21.78 7.27 -7.92
C SER A 23 20.34 6.99 -7.45
N GLN A 24 19.35 7.25 -8.29
CA GLN A 24 17.95 6.91 -7.99
C GLN A 24 17.75 5.41 -7.78
N ILE A 25 18.34 4.58 -8.64
CA ILE A 25 18.28 3.11 -8.52
C ILE A 25 18.98 2.64 -7.24
N GLU A 26 20.14 3.21 -6.91
CA GLU A 26 20.87 2.88 -5.68
C GLU A 26 20.07 3.23 -4.42
N VAL A 27 19.49 4.44 -4.36
CA VAL A 27 18.61 4.84 -3.25
C VAL A 27 17.38 3.92 -3.18
N SER A 28 16.74 3.64 -4.32
CA SER A 28 15.57 2.74 -4.40
C SER A 28 15.89 1.35 -3.86
N ARG A 29 17.09 0.83 -4.16
CA ARG A 29 17.56 -0.47 -3.67
C ARG A 29 17.63 -0.53 -2.15
N TYR A 30 18.19 0.50 -1.50
CA TYR A 30 18.25 0.59 -0.05
C TYR A 30 16.86 0.77 0.57
N LEU A 31 16.01 1.58 -0.05
CA LEU A 31 14.62 1.76 0.38
C LEU A 31 13.87 0.43 0.38
N PHE A 32 13.88 -0.34 -0.72
CA PHE A 32 13.19 -1.62 -0.77
C PHE A 32 13.79 -2.67 0.17
N ALA A 33 15.12 -2.65 0.41
CA ALA A 33 15.74 -3.50 1.42
C ALA A 33 15.21 -3.18 2.83
N ALA A 34 15.17 -1.90 3.18
CA ALA A 34 14.65 -1.43 4.47
C ALA A 34 13.15 -1.72 4.60
N THR A 35 12.35 -1.48 3.56
CA THR A 35 10.92 -1.78 3.53
C THR A 35 10.66 -3.28 3.72
N LEU A 36 11.42 -4.15 3.05
CA LEU A 36 11.29 -5.60 3.24
C LEU A 36 11.62 -6.00 4.67
N GLY A 37 12.72 -5.49 5.22
CA GLY A 37 13.11 -5.75 6.61
C GLY A 37 12.05 -5.27 7.60
N ALA A 38 11.57 -4.04 7.46
CA ALA A 38 10.53 -3.46 8.31
C ALA A 38 9.21 -4.24 8.21
N TYR A 39 8.83 -4.69 7.01
CA TYR A 39 7.60 -5.45 6.81
C TYR A 39 7.68 -6.87 7.39
N VAL A 40 8.81 -7.55 7.22
CA VAL A 40 9.04 -8.86 7.87
C VAL A 40 9.07 -8.72 9.39
N TRP A 41 9.67 -7.63 9.89
CA TRP A 41 9.67 -7.31 11.31
C TRP A 41 8.25 -7.08 11.85
N ASP A 42 7.40 -6.35 11.12
CA ASP A 42 5.98 -6.16 11.46
C ASP A 42 5.21 -7.49 11.51
N ILE A 43 5.44 -8.40 10.57
CA ILE A 43 4.86 -9.74 10.61
C ILE A 43 5.31 -10.49 11.88
N GLY A 44 6.60 -10.43 12.20
CA GLY A 44 7.16 -11.07 13.39
C GLY A 44 6.54 -10.55 14.69
N LEU A 45 6.38 -9.23 14.82
CA LEU A 45 5.76 -8.61 16.00
C LEU A 45 4.28 -8.98 16.15
N ASN A 46 3.55 -9.09 15.04
CA ASN A 46 2.13 -9.39 15.07
C ASN A 46 1.83 -10.90 15.03
N LEU A 47 2.84 -11.76 14.95
CA LEU A 47 2.66 -13.20 14.74
C LEU A 47 1.84 -13.86 15.86
N GLY A 48 1.98 -13.41 17.11
CA GLY A 48 1.18 -13.89 18.23
C GLY A 48 -0.31 -13.57 18.05
N ASN A 49 -0.63 -12.34 17.67
CA ASN A 49 -2.02 -11.92 17.41
C ASN A 49 -2.60 -12.65 16.18
N ASP A 50 -1.80 -12.80 15.13
CA ASP A 50 -2.18 -13.53 13.92
C ASP A 50 -2.44 -15.01 14.22
N TYR A 51 -1.65 -15.62 15.10
CA TYR A 51 -1.85 -17.00 15.57
C TYR A 51 -3.19 -17.17 16.29
N VAL A 52 -3.48 -16.29 17.25
CA VAL A 52 -4.77 -16.28 17.99
C VAL A 52 -5.94 -16.09 17.02
N LEU A 53 -5.79 -15.21 16.03
CA LEU A 53 -6.83 -14.94 15.03
C LEU A 53 -7.12 -16.16 14.14
N LEU A 54 -6.12 -16.99 13.84
CA LEU A 54 -6.23 -18.12 12.91
C LEU A 54 -6.64 -19.43 13.59
N PHE A 55 -6.17 -19.65 14.81
CA PHE A 55 -6.32 -20.93 15.51
C PHE A 55 -7.29 -20.89 16.70
N GLU A 56 -7.45 -19.74 17.35
CA GLU A 56 -8.28 -19.62 18.55
C GLU A 56 -9.68 -19.06 18.22
N HIS A 57 -9.80 -18.28 17.14
CA HIS A 57 -11.04 -17.68 16.70
C HIS A 57 -11.60 -18.34 15.44
N ARG A 58 -12.93 -18.28 15.27
CA ARG A 58 -13.56 -18.75 14.03
C ARG A 58 -13.13 -17.86 12.86
N VAL A 59 -12.47 -18.45 11.87
CA VAL A 59 -12.06 -17.76 10.65
C VAL A 59 -13.29 -17.17 9.95
N ARG A 60 -13.36 -15.83 9.91
CA ARG A 60 -14.40 -15.08 9.21
C ARG A 60 -13.85 -14.51 7.91
N PHE A 61 -14.74 -14.07 7.04
CA PHE A 61 -14.36 -13.44 5.78
C PHE A 61 -13.31 -12.31 5.91
N PRO A 62 -13.40 -11.36 6.87
CA PRO A 62 -12.38 -10.32 7.03
C PRO A 62 -11.00 -10.86 7.39
N THR A 63 -10.91 -11.98 8.11
CA THR A 63 -9.65 -12.65 8.44
C THR A 63 -8.95 -13.16 7.18
N ILE A 64 -9.70 -13.79 6.26
CA ILE A 64 -9.16 -14.27 4.99
C ILE A 64 -8.62 -13.11 4.15
N VAL A 65 -9.41 -12.04 4.03
CA VAL A 65 -9.02 -10.82 3.28
C VAL A 65 -7.76 -10.19 3.90
N TYR A 66 -7.63 -10.21 5.22
CA TYR A 66 -6.45 -9.71 5.93
C TYR A 66 -5.17 -10.47 5.59
N PHE A 67 -5.20 -11.80 5.66
CA PHE A 67 -4.04 -12.61 5.30
C PHE A 67 -3.69 -12.51 3.81
N MET A 68 -4.70 -12.42 2.93
CA MET A 68 -4.49 -12.15 1.51
C MET A 68 -3.80 -10.80 1.27
N SER A 69 -4.27 -9.74 1.92
CA SER A 69 -3.64 -8.42 1.85
C SER A 69 -2.19 -8.45 2.31
N ARG A 70 -1.90 -9.14 3.42
CA ARG A 70 -0.53 -9.29 3.92
C ARG A 70 0.36 -10.07 2.96
N ALA A 71 -0.14 -11.15 2.38
CA ALA A 71 0.59 -12.00 1.45
C ALA A 71 0.91 -11.28 0.13
N PHE A 72 -0.08 -10.59 -0.48
CA PHE A 72 0.14 -9.86 -1.73
C PHE A 72 1.08 -8.67 -1.54
N THR A 73 0.99 -7.97 -0.40
CA THR A 73 1.93 -6.88 -0.06
C THR A 73 3.35 -7.42 0.10
N LEU A 74 3.54 -8.56 0.78
CA LEU A 74 4.85 -9.18 0.90
C LEU A 74 5.42 -9.57 -0.48
N ALA A 75 4.60 -10.22 -1.31
CA ALA A 75 4.98 -10.64 -2.66
C ALA A 75 5.36 -9.43 -3.54
N TYR A 76 4.63 -8.32 -3.43
CA TYR A 76 4.95 -7.07 -4.09
C TYR A 76 6.31 -6.52 -3.64
N ILE A 77 6.54 -6.38 -2.33
CA ILE A 77 7.80 -5.85 -1.78
C ILE A 77 9.00 -6.73 -2.19
N ILE A 78 8.84 -8.06 -2.11
CA ILE A 78 9.88 -9.00 -2.56
C ILE A 78 10.15 -8.82 -4.05
N SER A 79 9.11 -8.71 -4.89
CA SER A 79 9.27 -8.53 -6.33
C SER A 79 10.00 -7.22 -6.67
N CYS A 80 9.66 -6.13 -5.98
CA CYS A 80 10.38 -4.85 -6.08
C CYS A 80 11.84 -5.00 -5.69
N PHE A 81 12.13 -5.66 -4.57
CA PHE A 81 13.50 -5.88 -4.12
C PHE A 81 14.30 -6.72 -5.12
N VAL A 82 13.73 -7.83 -5.60
CA VAL A 82 14.30 -8.71 -6.62
C VAL A 82 14.64 -7.94 -7.90
N LEU A 83 13.75 -7.06 -8.36
CA LEU A 83 13.99 -6.21 -9.53
C LEU A 83 15.27 -5.36 -9.37
N GLN A 84 15.54 -4.86 -8.16
CA GLN A 84 16.71 -4.03 -7.87
C GLN A 84 18.00 -4.85 -7.64
N VAL A 85 17.91 -6.04 -7.05
CA VAL A 85 19.11 -6.76 -6.55
C VAL A 85 19.48 -8.04 -7.29
N ALA A 86 18.57 -8.66 -8.02
CA ALA A 86 18.78 -9.98 -8.58
C ALA A 86 18.97 -9.94 -10.11
N PRO A 87 19.70 -10.90 -10.70
CA PRO A 87 19.66 -11.13 -12.13
C PRO A 87 18.34 -11.79 -12.52
N VAL A 88 17.65 -11.27 -13.53
CA VAL A 88 16.33 -11.74 -13.95
C VAL A 88 16.34 -12.00 -15.45
N LYS A 89 15.82 -13.16 -15.86
CA LYS A 89 15.77 -13.54 -17.28
C LYS A 89 14.74 -12.72 -18.06
N ASN A 90 13.56 -12.52 -17.49
CA ASN A 90 12.44 -11.83 -18.13
C ASN A 90 11.99 -10.63 -17.27
N CYS A 91 12.58 -9.46 -17.50
CA CYS A 91 12.23 -8.24 -16.76
C CYS A 91 10.76 -7.86 -16.89
N ASN A 92 10.18 -8.02 -18.09
CA ASN A 92 8.79 -7.68 -18.34
C ASN A 92 7.83 -8.59 -17.55
N ALA A 93 8.12 -9.89 -17.46
CA ALA A 93 7.30 -10.82 -16.69
C ALA A 93 7.33 -10.48 -15.18
N LEU A 94 8.49 -10.09 -14.66
CA LEU A 94 8.63 -9.63 -13.28
C LEU A 94 7.85 -8.33 -13.04
N ALA A 95 7.91 -7.38 -13.97
CA ALA A 95 7.18 -6.12 -13.87
C ALA A 95 5.65 -6.33 -13.86
N VAL A 96 5.14 -7.20 -14.74
CA VAL A 96 3.70 -7.57 -14.75
C VAL A 96 3.31 -8.29 -13.46
N GLY A 97 4.13 -9.22 -12.96
CA GLY A 97 3.87 -9.91 -11.69
C GLY A 97 3.85 -8.96 -10.49
N LEU A 98 4.76 -8.00 -10.46
CA LEU A 98 4.82 -6.93 -9.46
C LEU A 98 3.53 -6.10 -9.47
N ASP A 99 3.08 -5.66 -10.65
CA ASP A 99 1.88 -4.86 -10.80
C ASP A 99 0.62 -5.63 -10.36
N ILE A 100 0.50 -6.90 -10.73
CA ILE A 100 -0.59 -7.78 -10.26
C ILE A 100 -0.59 -7.87 -8.72
N CYS A 101 0.58 -8.09 -8.10
CA CYS A 101 0.69 -8.15 -6.64
C CYS A 101 0.28 -6.83 -5.98
N LEU A 102 0.64 -5.69 -6.58
CA LEU A 102 0.26 -4.37 -6.11
C LEU A 102 -1.26 -4.18 -6.16
N VAL A 103 -1.90 -4.45 -7.30
CA VAL A 103 -3.35 -4.29 -7.47
C VAL A 103 -4.11 -5.19 -6.50
N LEU A 104 -3.69 -6.44 -6.33
CA LEU A 104 -4.31 -7.37 -5.38
C LEU A 104 -4.13 -6.92 -3.93
N SER A 105 -2.93 -6.45 -3.56
CA SER A 105 -2.66 -5.86 -2.25
C SER A 105 -3.60 -4.67 -1.98
N GLN A 106 -3.62 -3.67 -2.87
CA GLN A 106 -4.46 -2.48 -2.73
C GLN A 106 -5.95 -2.82 -2.65
N THR A 107 -6.43 -3.72 -3.52
CA THR A 107 -7.85 -4.10 -3.56
C THR A 107 -8.30 -4.82 -2.28
N THR A 108 -7.45 -5.71 -1.75
CA THR A 108 -7.75 -6.44 -0.50
C THR A 108 -7.64 -5.52 0.71
N THR A 109 -6.67 -4.60 0.76
CA THR A 109 -6.60 -3.56 1.81
C THR A 109 -7.82 -2.64 1.79
N ALA A 110 -8.20 -2.14 0.61
CA ALA A 110 -9.39 -1.32 0.44
C ALA A 110 -10.67 -2.09 0.86
N MET A 111 -10.71 -3.40 0.61
CA MET A 111 -11.82 -4.24 1.06
C MET A 111 -11.91 -4.33 2.59
N LEU A 112 -10.79 -4.45 3.31
CA LEU A 112 -10.79 -4.39 4.77
C LEU A 112 -11.33 -3.07 5.29
N PHE A 113 -10.91 -1.96 4.66
CA PHE A 113 -11.39 -0.62 5.01
C PHE A 113 -12.89 -0.46 4.73
N PHE A 114 -13.38 -1.00 3.62
CA PHE A 114 -14.81 -1.08 3.31
C PHE A 114 -15.59 -1.86 4.38
N ILE A 115 -15.09 -3.03 4.82
CA ILE A 115 -15.73 -3.82 5.88
C ILE A 115 -15.75 -3.03 7.20
N ARG A 116 -14.67 -2.34 7.54
CA ARG A 116 -14.57 -1.54 8.77
C ARG A 116 -15.54 -0.35 8.77
N VAL A 117 -15.58 0.41 7.68
CA VAL A 117 -16.44 1.60 7.61
C VAL A 117 -17.92 1.22 7.58
N THR A 118 -18.29 0.13 6.90
CA THR A 118 -19.67 -0.36 6.87
C THR A 118 -20.14 -0.83 8.24
N ALA A 119 -19.26 -1.44 9.03
CA ALA A 119 -19.56 -1.80 10.43
C ALA A 119 -19.80 -0.55 11.31
N VAL A 120 -19.00 0.51 11.12
CA VAL A 120 -19.08 1.76 11.90
C VAL A 120 -20.32 2.60 11.54
N TRP A 121 -20.74 2.56 10.27
CA TRP A 121 -21.86 3.35 9.73
C TRP A 121 -23.17 2.57 9.61
N HIS A 122 -23.22 1.32 10.07
CA HIS A 122 -24.44 0.51 10.05
C HIS A 122 -25.58 1.21 10.82
N PRO A 123 -26.81 1.30 10.27
CA PRO A 123 -27.35 0.66 9.05
C PRO A 123 -27.43 1.57 7.80
N SER A 124 -26.63 2.63 7.69
CA SER A 124 -26.80 3.62 6.61
C SER A 124 -26.48 3.08 5.20
N ARG A 125 -27.53 2.90 4.38
CA ARG A 125 -27.42 2.39 3.00
C ARG A 125 -26.58 3.29 2.09
N THR A 126 -26.66 4.61 2.28
CA THR A 126 -25.89 5.59 1.51
C THR A 126 -24.39 5.42 1.71
N ALA A 127 -23.93 5.28 2.96
CA ALA A 127 -22.52 5.07 3.26
C ALA A 127 -22.01 3.77 2.62
N TYR A 128 -22.79 2.70 2.72
CA TYR A 128 -22.47 1.43 2.07
C TYR A 128 -22.24 1.58 0.56
N VAL A 129 -23.15 2.23 -0.16
CA VAL A 129 -23.03 2.42 -1.62
C VAL A 129 -21.82 3.29 -1.96
N VAL A 130 -21.59 4.40 -1.25
CA VAL A 130 -20.46 5.30 -1.49
C VAL A 130 -19.13 4.56 -1.33
N PHE A 131 -18.94 3.84 -0.22
CA PHE A 131 -17.69 3.12 0.02
C PHE A 131 -17.53 1.89 -0.88
N LEU A 132 -18.62 1.29 -1.35
CA LEU A 132 -18.56 0.22 -2.34
C LEU A 132 -18.03 0.74 -3.69
N VAL A 133 -18.50 1.91 -4.11
CA VAL A 133 -18.02 2.56 -5.35
C VAL A 133 -16.56 2.95 -5.22
N LEU A 134 -16.15 3.54 -4.09
CA LEU A 134 -14.73 3.86 -3.84
C LEU A 134 -13.85 2.61 -3.86
N TRP A 135 -14.32 1.53 -3.24
CA TRP A 135 -13.61 0.26 -3.27
C TRP A 135 -13.46 -0.30 -4.70
N LEU A 136 -14.51 -0.26 -5.53
CA LEU A 136 -14.46 -0.70 -6.93
C LEU A 136 -13.56 0.19 -7.80
N ALA A 137 -13.44 1.47 -7.46
CA ALA A 137 -12.59 2.41 -8.19
C ALA A 137 -11.10 2.01 -8.10
N VAL A 138 -10.65 1.48 -6.96
CA VAL A 138 -9.26 1.07 -6.71
C VAL A 138 -8.74 0.04 -7.74
N PRO A 139 -9.31 -1.17 -7.87
CA PRO A 139 -8.87 -2.13 -8.86
C PRO A 139 -9.07 -1.61 -10.29
N SER A 140 -10.12 -0.81 -10.54
CA SER A 140 -10.37 -0.27 -11.89
C SER A 140 -9.25 0.66 -12.35
N ALA A 141 -8.69 1.47 -11.46
CA ALA A 141 -7.53 2.31 -11.75
C ALA A 141 -6.28 1.45 -11.95
N GLY A 142 -6.09 0.44 -11.09
CA GLY A 142 -4.94 -0.47 -11.14
C GLY A 142 -4.86 -1.32 -12.41
N ILE A 143 -5.99 -1.81 -12.93
CA ILE A 143 -6.03 -2.66 -14.15
C ILE A 143 -5.54 -1.93 -15.41
N THR A 144 -5.50 -0.59 -15.38
CA THR A 144 -4.98 0.19 -16.52
C THR A 144 -3.45 0.33 -16.53
N ALA A 145 -2.77 0.03 -15.42
CA ALA A 145 -1.32 0.12 -15.26
C ALA A 145 -0.49 -0.87 -16.11
N PRO A 146 -0.89 -2.14 -16.32
CA PRO A 146 -0.14 -3.11 -17.13
C PRO A 146 0.05 -2.67 -18.59
N LEU A 147 -0.79 -1.76 -19.09
CA LEU A 147 -0.70 -1.23 -20.45
C LEU A 147 0.48 -0.27 -20.64
N GLY A 148 1.00 0.30 -19.55
CA GLY A 148 2.02 1.35 -19.58
C GLY A 148 3.35 1.02 -18.91
N ILE A 149 3.47 -0.09 -18.18
CA ILE A 149 4.71 -0.46 -17.48
C ILE A 149 5.54 -1.38 -18.37
N ARG A 150 6.76 -0.94 -18.71
CA ARG A 150 7.74 -1.78 -19.42
C ARG A 150 9.04 -1.81 -18.65
N ALA A 151 9.57 -3.02 -18.47
CA ALA A 151 10.90 -3.23 -17.89
C ALA A 151 11.80 -3.97 -18.87
N ALA A 152 13.05 -3.53 -18.97
CA ALA A 152 14.06 -4.10 -19.83
C ALA A 152 15.40 -4.26 -19.12
N HIS A 153 16.32 -4.98 -19.75
CA HIS A 153 17.68 -5.15 -19.26
C HIS A 153 18.51 -3.88 -19.39
N ILE A 154 19.38 -3.64 -18.42
CA ILE A 154 20.33 -2.53 -18.43
C ILE A 154 21.54 -2.95 -19.27
N GLY A 155 21.60 -2.47 -20.52
CA GLY A 155 22.70 -2.78 -21.44
C GLY A 155 22.87 -4.29 -21.66
N PRO A 156 24.11 -4.82 -21.70
CA PRO A 156 24.36 -6.27 -21.85
C PRO A 156 24.18 -7.06 -20.54
N THR A 157 23.74 -6.42 -19.45
CA THR A 157 23.64 -7.07 -18.14
C THR A 157 22.30 -7.75 -17.93
N THR A 158 22.24 -8.73 -17.03
CA THR A 158 20.98 -9.42 -16.67
C THR A 158 20.18 -8.68 -15.57
N ARG A 159 20.42 -7.38 -15.38
CA ARG A 159 19.71 -6.54 -14.40
C ARG A 159 18.60 -5.77 -15.08
N CYS A 160 17.49 -5.57 -14.37
CA CYS A 160 16.31 -4.89 -14.90
C CYS A 160 16.24 -3.43 -14.47
N THR A 161 15.66 -2.60 -15.32
CA THR A 161 15.19 -1.26 -14.97
C THR A 161 13.84 -1.00 -15.63
N PHE A 162 13.05 -0.09 -15.06
CA PHE A 162 11.85 0.42 -15.72
C PHE A 162 12.28 1.33 -16.87
N THR A 163 11.80 1.03 -18.08
CA THR A 163 12.08 1.82 -19.29
C THR A 163 10.94 2.74 -19.65
N ASP A 164 9.73 2.41 -19.24
CA ASP A 164 8.53 3.20 -19.49
C ASP A 164 7.57 3.05 -18.30
N ILE A 165 7.03 4.19 -17.87
CA ILE A 165 6.03 4.32 -16.82
C ILE A 165 4.96 5.24 -17.41
N GLY A 166 3.97 4.64 -18.06
CA GLY A 166 2.91 5.40 -18.72
C GLY A 166 2.10 6.25 -17.72
N ALA A 167 1.66 7.44 -18.12
CA ALA A 167 0.94 8.40 -17.27
C ALA A 167 -0.28 7.82 -16.51
N ASN A 168 -0.86 6.72 -17.02
CA ASN A 168 -1.97 6.02 -16.38
C ASN A 168 -1.59 5.39 -15.01
N THR A 169 -0.30 5.22 -14.69
CA THR A 169 0.14 4.71 -13.38
C THR A 169 -0.12 5.70 -12.24
N GLU A 170 -0.27 6.99 -12.53
CA GLU A 170 -0.57 7.99 -11.49
C GLU A 170 -1.93 7.72 -10.85
N ALA A 171 -2.93 7.35 -11.66
CA ALA A 171 -4.27 7.01 -11.18
C ALA A 171 -4.25 5.79 -10.24
N ALA A 172 -3.39 4.80 -10.51
CA ALA A 172 -3.23 3.61 -9.68
C ALA A 172 -2.60 3.92 -8.30
N ALA A 173 -1.90 5.05 -8.15
CA ALA A 173 -1.40 5.52 -6.86
C ALA A 173 -2.39 6.45 -6.14
N ILE A 174 -3.08 7.32 -6.89
CA ILE A 174 -3.98 8.34 -6.34
C ILE A 174 -5.30 7.74 -5.85
N MET A 175 -5.87 6.76 -6.57
CA MET A 175 -7.18 6.20 -6.22
C MET A 175 -7.20 5.47 -4.85
N PRO A 176 -6.20 4.62 -4.51
CA PRO A 176 -6.09 4.05 -3.16
C PRO A 176 -5.98 5.15 -2.09
N LEU A 177 -5.21 6.22 -2.35
CA LEU A 177 -5.05 7.33 -1.40
C LEU A 177 -6.37 8.04 -1.12
N ILE A 178 -7.18 8.28 -2.17
CA ILE A 178 -8.53 8.87 -2.03
C ILE A 178 -9.42 7.94 -1.19
N ASN A 179 -9.44 6.65 -1.51
CA ASN A 179 -10.22 5.66 -0.77
C ASN A 179 -9.83 5.65 0.72
N ASP A 180 -8.55 5.54 1.03
CA ASP A 180 -8.04 5.42 2.39
C ASP A 180 -8.29 6.69 3.20
N THR A 181 -8.12 7.86 2.57
CA THR A 181 -8.42 9.15 3.19
C THR A 181 -9.91 9.28 3.47
N ALA A 182 -10.78 8.93 2.52
CA ALA A 182 -12.22 8.99 2.70
C ALA A 182 -12.70 8.06 3.83
N VAL A 183 -12.18 6.82 3.88
CA VAL A 183 -12.49 5.87 4.95
C VAL A 183 -11.99 6.38 6.29
N PHE A 184 -10.74 6.86 6.36
CA PHE A 184 -10.18 7.43 7.58
C PHE A 184 -11.04 8.58 8.10
N LEU A 185 -11.36 9.56 7.25
CA LEU A 185 -12.20 10.70 7.65
C LEU A 185 -13.58 10.24 8.13
N ALA A 186 -14.21 9.29 7.45
CA ALA A 186 -15.53 8.82 7.82
C ALA A 186 -15.57 8.03 9.13
N ILE A 187 -14.57 7.18 9.39
CA ILE A 187 -14.46 6.46 10.66
C ILE A 187 -14.20 7.46 11.79
N ASN A 188 -13.25 8.37 11.61
CA ASN A 188 -12.91 9.36 12.63
C ASN A 188 -14.05 10.33 12.92
N TYR A 189 -14.75 10.81 11.90
CA TYR A 189 -15.93 11.64 12.07
C TYR A 189 -16.99 10.93 12.92
N ARG A 190 -17.24 9.65 12.64
CA ARG A 190 -18.23 8.87 13.40
C ARG A 190 -17.81 8.69 14.86
N ILE A 191 -16.55 8.38 15.12
CA ILE A 191 -16.01 8.26 16.49
C ILE A 191 -16.17 9.61 17.22
N LEU A 192 -15.76 10.72 16.58
CA LEU A 192 -15.86 12.06 17.14
C LEU A 192 -17.30 12.48 17.44
N ALA A 193 -18.24 12.13 16.54
CA ALA A 193 -19.65 12.43 16.71
C ALA A 193 -20.27 11.71 17.92
N HIS A 194 -19.70 10.56 18.33
CA HIS A 194 -20.14 9.84 19.52
C HIS A 194 -19.39 10.25 20.79
N THR A 195 -18.14 10.72 20.69
CA THR A 195 -17.33 11.10 21.86
C THR A 195 -17.49 12.56 22.28
N ILE A 196 -17.78 13.47 21.36
CA ILE A 196 -17.93 14.90 21.67
C ILE A 196 -19.41 15.26 21.83
N VAL A 197 -19.79 15.59 23.08
CA VAL A 197 -21.05 16.25 23.43
C VAL A 197 -20.95 17.73 23.02
N ALA A 198 -20.96 18.02 21.72
CA ALA A 198 -21.08 19.38 21.21
C ALA A 198 -22.40 19.52 20.44
N ASP A 199 -23.11 20.62 20.66
CA ASP A 199 -24.49 20.85 20.18
C ASP A 199 -24.65 20.93 18.65
N SER A 200 -23.56 21.05 17.88
CA SER A 200 -23.63 21.26 16.42
C SER A 200 -22.60 20.45 15.62
N SER A 201 -23.04 19.90 14.48
CA SER A 201 -22.20 19.15 13.55
C SER A 201 -21.05 19.99 12.96
N MET A 202 -21.27 21.29 12.77
CA MET A 202 -20.24 22.22 12.30
C MET A 202 -19.22 22.56 13.39
N ALA A 203 -19.65 22.69 14.65
CA ALA A 203 -18.73 22.88 15.76
C ALA A 203 -17.81 21.66 15.92
N ARG A 204 -18.35 20.44 15.74
CA ARG A 204 -17.57 19.19 15.74
C ARG A 204 -16.58 19.13 14.58
N LEU A 205 -16.98 19.54 13.36
CA LEU A 205 -16.09 19.59 12.20
C LEU A 205 -14.97 20.62 12.37
N ARG A 206 -15.28 21.80 12.93
CA ARG A 206 -14.27 22.84 13.21
C ARG A 206 -13.23 22.37 14.23
N VAL A 207 -13.65 21.68 15.29
CA VAL A 207 -12.70 21.09 16.27
C VAL A 207 -11.78 20.07 15.61
N PHE A 208 -12.30 19.26 14.69
CA PHE A 208 -11.50 18.31 13.91
C PHE A 208 -10.46 19.01 13.01
N LEU A 209 -10.88 20.05 12.29
CA LEU A 209 -10.01 20.80 11.37
C LEU A 209 -8.97 21.68 12.09
N ASP A 210 -9.31 22.20 13.27
CA ASP A 210 -8.38 23.00 14.13
C ASP A 210 -7.29 22.13 14.80
N GLY A 211 -7.20 20.83 14.49
CA GLY A 211 -6.20 19.92 15.05
C GLY A 211 -6.47 19.47 16.50
N LYS A 212 -7.35 20.17 17.23
CA LYS A 212 -7.78 19.80 18.59
C LYS A 212 -8.57 18.48 18.62
N GLY A 213 -9.30 18.17 17.55
CA GLY A 213 -10.00 16.90 17.42
C GLY A 213 -9.06 15.70 17.27
N LEU A 214 -7.88 15.88 16.65
CA LEU A 214 -6.87 14.82 16.53
C LEU A 214 -6.25 14.44 17.88
N SER A 215 -6.02 15.41 18.78
CA SER A 215 -5.50 15.11 20.13
C SER A 215 -6.55 14.43 21.02
N THR A 216 -7.81 14.84 20.92
CA THR A 216 -8.93 14.17 21.62
C THR A 216 -9.18 12.76 21.07
N LEU A 217 -9.08 12.58 19.75
CA LEU A 217 -9.16 11.27 19.10
C LEU A 217 -8.02 10.35 19.56
N SER A 218 -6.78 10.85 19.58
CA SER A 218 -5.62 10.12 20.12
C SER A 218 -5.88 9.66 21.56
N GLN A 219 -6.38 10.54 22.43
CA GLN A 219 -6.73 10.18 23.80
C GLN A 219 -7.86 9.14 23.88
N ALA A 220 -8.88 9.24 23.02
CA ALA A 220 -9.98 8.28 22.98
C ALA A 220 -9.51 6.89 22.51
N LEU A 221 -8.68 6.83 21.47
CA LEU A 221 -8.09 5.58 20.98
C LEU A 221 -7.14 4.96 22.01
N LEU A 222 -6.31 5.76 22.68
CA LEU A 222 -5.44 5.30 23.77
C LEU A 222 -6.24 4.71 24.93
N ARG A 223 -7.33 5.38 25.35
CA ARG A 223 -8.22 4.86 26.40
C ARG A 223 -8.93 3.57 25.99
N SER A 224 -9.34 3.45 24.72
CA SER A 224 -9.96 2.21 24.22
C SER A 224 -8.95 1.08 24.08
N GLY A 225 -7.69 1.38 23.74
CA GLY A 225 -6.61 0.39 23.67
C GLY A 225 -6.20 -0.16 25.04
N GLN A 226 -6.25 0.67 26.09
CA GLN A 226 -6.00 0.21 27.48
C GLN A 226 -7.00 -0.83 27.96
N HIS A 227 -8.24 -0.81 27.45
CA HIS A 227 -9.28 -1.78 27.80
C HIS A 227 -9.07 -3.16 27.15
N PHE A 228 -8.13 -3.30 26.21
CA PHE A 228 -7.80 -4.58 25.55
C PHE A 228 -6.66 -5.32 26.27
N TYR A 229 -5.99 -4.68 27.24
CA TYR A 229 -4.87 -5.22 28.02
C TYR A 229 -5.20 -5.49 29.50
N LEU A 230 -6.47 -5.28 29.91
CA LEU A 230 -7.02 -5.60 31.23
C LEU A 230 -8.13 -6.63 31.07
#